data_AF-A0A9E3I5F3-F1
#
_entry.id   AF-A0A9E3I5F3-F1
#
_cell.length_a   1.000
_cell.length_b   1.000
_cell.length_c   1.000
_cell.angle_alpha   90.00
_cell.angle_beta   90.00
_cell.angle_gamma   90.00
#
_symmetry.space_group_name_H-M   'P 1'
#
loop_
_entity.id
_entity.type
_entity.pdbx_description
1 polymer ?
#
loop_
_entity_poly.entity_id
_entity_poly.type
_entity_poly.pdbx_seq_one_letter_code
_entity_poly.pdbx_strand_id
1 'polypeptide(L)'
;MKSFKYVARDSSGNRKEGQLQAAASNDVVNWLHEQGFTPISIKESSVKVKQKKQQKAHRKKIKSGELGALCWQLNTMTEGGIAITSALEAISEDIENLQLQQVIQQILEKVERGQTLSESFSDFPRVFNKLCCAMILAGETCGNLPDALRRLAEYFDNRDKLAKKVKGAMAYPIFVFVFIIIIVVFIMAFVVPRFKEIFDQIGGEMPAFTQAFMNFYEFLKSHVLHIIGFVIVLAISTVSISKTKKGHYLFSRIALTLPLMGKIISQAFVATFCKTMGSLLASGVSVLEVFDILSTMSTNDVIKTAVKQTREQIVAGTNLSASMSQAGFFPNMVVKMTQVGEESGSLPKVLERTAMYYERKVDCTITTVMGLLEPLMIVLVGGIVLIVVLALYLPIFSMEPSSG
;
A
#
# COMPACT_ATOMS: atom_id res chain seq x y z
N MET A 1 -23.05 -38.84 -11.09
CA MET A 1 -22.47 -40.18 -10.89
C MET A 1 -21.83 -40.25 -9.52
N LYS A 2 -21.98 -41.36 -8.80
CA LYS A 2 -21.42 -41.58 -7.46
C LYS A 2 -20.10 -42.33 -7.59
N SER A 3 -19.13 -42.05 -6.72
CA SER A 3 -17.85 -42.78 -6.71
C SER A 3 -17.89 -43.88 -5.66
N PHE A 4 -17.57 -45.10 -6.03
CA PHE A 4 -17.54 -46.25 -5.14
C PHE A 4 -16.11 -46.72 -5.00
N LYS A 5 -15.65 -46.91 -3.76
CA LYS A 5 -14.39 -47.60 -3.49
C LYS A 5 -14.69 -49.08 -3.34
N TYR A 6 -14.05 -49.90 -4.16
CA TYR A 6 -14.23 -51.35 -4.13
C TYR A 6 -12.95 -52.06 -3.72
N VAL A 7 -13.15 -53.21 -3.11
CA VAL A 7 -12.13 -54.21 -2.81
C VAL A 7 -12.64 -55.51 -3.41
N ALA A 8 -11.89 -56.09 -4.34
CA ALA A 8 -12.25 -57.34 -4.99
C ALA A 8 -11.05 -58.31 -4.99
N ARG A 9 -11.33 -59.59 -5.25
CA ARG A 9 -10.31 -60.65 -5.33
C ARG A 9 -10.29 -61.26 -6.71
N ASP A 10 -9.11 -61.55 -7.23
CA ASP A 10 -8.99 -62.37 -8.44
C ASP A 10 -9.19 -63.86 -8.12
N SER A 11 -9.29 -64.69 -9.17
CA SER A 11 -9.39 -66.16 -9.07
C SER A 11 -8.17 -66.82 -8.42
N SER A 12 -7.06 -66.09 -8.31
CA SER A 12 -5.80 -66.53 -7.70
C SER A 12 -5.66 -66.10 -6.22
N GLY A 13 -6.67 -65.43 -5.66
CA GLY A 13 -6.70 -65.00 -4.26
C GLY A 13 -6.05 -63.64 -3.97
N ASN A 14 -5.55 -62.91 -4.97
CA ASN A 14 -4.96 -61.60 -4.78
C ASN A 14 -6.02 -60.50 -4.65
N ARG A 15 -5.79 -59.58 -3.72
CA ARG A 15 -6.71 -58.49 -3.40
C ARG A 15 -6.40 -57.26 -4.26
N LYS A 16 -7.39 -56.74 -4.96
CA LYS A 16 -7.31 -55.53 -5.78
C LYS A 16 -8.27 -54.46 -5.23
N GLU A 17 -7.75 -53.28 -4.95
CA GLU A 17 -8.54 -52.13 -4.50
C GLU A 17 -8.56 -51.05 -5.60
N GLY A 18 -9.72 -50.41 -5.79
CA GLY A 18 -9.89 -49.37 -6.80
C GLY A 18 -11.05 -48.44 -6.51
N GLN A 19 -11.22 -47.42 -7.35
CA GLN A 19 -12.37 -46.51 -7.33
C GLN A 19 -13.03 -46.51 -8.71
N LEU A 20 -14.34 -46.69 -8.75
CA LEU A 20 -15.14 -46.65 -9.97
C LEU A 20 -16.28 -45.65 -9.81
N GLN A 21 -16.58 -44.87 -10.85
CA GLN A 21 -17.77 -44.03 -10.87
C GLN A 21 -18.92 -44.78 -11.51
N ALA A 22 -20.04 -44.88 -10.80
CA ALA A 22 -21.23 -45.56 -11.27
C ALA A 22 -22.52 -44.88 -10.76
N ALA A 23 -23.68 -45.24 -11.31
CA ALA A 23 -24.95 -44.70 -10.87
C ALA A 23 -25.43 -45.39 -9.58
N ALA A 24 -25.26 -46.71 -9.49
CA ALA A 24 -25.60 -47.52 -8.33
C ALA A 24 -24.46 -48.49 -7.94
N SER A 25 -24.50 -48.99 -6.70
CA SER A 25 -23.53 -49.99 -6.21
C SER A 25 -23.57 -51.29 -7.03
N ASN A 26 -24.74 -51.65 -7.58
CA ASN A 26 -24.91 -52.85 -8.39
C ASN A 26 -24.16 -52.76 -9.72
N ASP A 27 -24.02 -51.57 -10.30
CA ASP A 27 -23.26 -51.37 -11.54
C ASP A 27 -21.77 -51.68 -11.34
N VAL A 28 -21.24 -51.38 -10.14
CA VAL A 28 -19.86 -51.69 -9.77
C VAL A 28 -19.66 -53.19 -9.55
N VAL A 29 -20.66 -53.89 -9.01
CA VAL A 29 -20.66 -55.35 -8.89
C VAL A 29 -20.59 -56.00 -10.27
N ASN A 30 -21.47 -55.57 -11.19
CA ASN A 30 -21.53 -56.13 -12.54
C ASN A 30 -20.21 -55.91 -13.30
N TRP A 31 -19.65 -54.70 -13.22
CA TRP A 31 -18.35 -54.39 -13.82
C TRP A 31 -17.21 -55.25 -13.24
N LEU A 32 -17.21 -55.52 -11.92
CA LEU A 32 -16.20 -56.40 -11.31
C LEU A 32 -16.34 -57.85 -11.77
N HIS A 33 -17.57 -58.34 -11.93
CA HIS A 33 -17.84 -59.67 -12.47
C HIS A 33 -17.42 -59.81 -13.94
N GLU A 34 -17.68 -58.81 -14.77
CA GLU A 34 -17.22 -58.79 -16.18
C GLU A 34 -15.69 -58.86 -16.28
N GLN A 35 -14.99 -58.29 -15.29
CA GLN A 35 -13.53 -58.31 -15.20
C GLN A 35 -12.97 -59.54 -14.48
N GLY A 36 -13.82 -60.50 -14.09
CA GLY A 36 -13.41 -61.75 -13.42
C GLY A 36 -13.00 -61.59 -11.96
N PHE A 37 -13.37 -60.48 -11.30
CA PHE A 37 -13.09 -60.23 -9.89
C PHE A 37 -14.31 -60.48 -9.00
N THR A 38 -14.11 -61.13 -7.86
CA THR A 38 -15.16 -61.33 -6.85
C THR A 38 -15.16 -60.18 -5.84
N PRO A 39 -16.25 -59.40 -5.71
CA PRO A 39 -16.30 -58.27 -4.79
C PRO A 39 -16.31 -58.72 -3.32
N ILE A 40 -15.44 -58.13 -2.48
CA ILE A 40 -15.37 -58.35 -1.02
C ILE A 40 -16.06 -57.22 -0.27
N SER A 41 -15.88 -55.97 -0.72
CA SER A 41 -16.49 -54.81 -0.08
C SER A 41 -16.64 -53.70 -1.10
N ILE A 42 -17.85 -53.16 -1.23
CA ILE A 42 -18.14 -51.96 -2.02
C ILE A 42 -18.72 -50.93 -1.07
N LYS A 43 -18.04 -49.80 -0.92
CA LYS A 43 -18.51 -48.69 -0.10
C LYS A 43 -18.73 -47.48 -0.99
N GLU A 44 -19.92 -46.89 -0.90
CA GLU A 44 -20.18 -45.59 -1.49
C GLU A 44 -19.23 -44.59 -0.85
N SER A 45 -18.24 -44.16 -1.62
CA SER A 45 -17.36 -43.09 -1.18
C SER A 45 -18.16 -41.83 -1.42
N SER A 46 -18.77 -41.28 -0.36
CA SER A 46 -19.24 -39.90 -0.35
C SER A 46 -18.01 -38.99 -0.45
N VAL A 47 -17.45 -38.93 -1.66
CA VAL A 47 -16.41 -38.00 -2.03
C VAL A 47 -17.09 -36.63 -2.01
N LYS A 48 -17.13 -36.00 -0.84
CA LYS A 48 -16.82 -34.58 -0.77
C LYS A 48 -15.56 -34.45 -1.60
N VAL A 49 -15.71 -33.92 -2.81
CA VAL A 49 -14.61 -33.57 -3.69
C VAL A 49 -13.59 -32.92 -2.78
N LYS A 50 -12.51 -33.64 -2.46
CA LYS A 50 -11.30 -33.02 -1.94
C LYS A 50 -10.81 -32.21 -3.13
N GLN A 51 -11.43 -31.05 -3.36
CA GLN A 51 -10.72 -29.90 -3.86
C GLN A 51 -9.45 -29.93 -3.04
N LYS A 52 -8.31 -30.12 -3.72
CA LYS A 52 -7.01 -29.82 -3.12
C LYS A 52 -7.29 -28.58 -2.29
N LYS A 53 -7.14 -28.69 -0.96
CA LYS A 53 -7.10 -27.51 -0.13
C LYS A 53 -5.98 -26.71 -0.77
N GLN A 54 -6.33 -25.77 -1.65
CA GLN A 54 -5.58 -24.56 -1.81
C GLN A 54 -5.51 -24.11 -0.36
N GLN A 55 -4.38 -24.42 0.27
CA GLN A 55 -3.91 -23.63 1.40
C GLN A 55 -4.31 -22.22 1.00
N LYS A 56 -5.07 -21.53 1.86
CA LYS A 56 -5.31 -20.11 1.70
C LYS A 56 -3.93 -19.48 1.74
N ALA A 57 -3.21 -19.55 0.61
CA ALA A 57 -1.96 -18.91 0.36
C ALA A 57 -2.33 -17.48 0.62
N HIS A 58 -1.71 -16.96 1.67
CA HIS A 58 -1.96 -15.64 2.19
C HIS A 58 -1.93 -14.72 0.97
N ARG A 59 -3.10 -14.26 0.50
CA ARG A 59 -3.21 -13.57 -0.80
C ARG A 59 -2.39 -12.31 -0.68
N LYS A 60 -1.16 -12.38 -1.19
CA LYS A 60 -0.19 -11.30 -1.07
C LYS A 60 -0.68 -10.17 -1.96
N LYS A 61 -0.90 -9.01 -1.35
CA LYS A 61 -1.32 -7.82 -2.08
C LYS A 61 -0.36 -7.57 -3.24
N ILE A 62 -0.92 -7.43 -4.44
CA ILE A 62 -0.16 -7.15 -5.67
C ILE A 62 0.58 -5.82 -5.51
N LYS A 63 1.89 -5.83 -5.74
CA LYS A 63 2.75 -4.66 -5.60
C LYS A 63 2.84 -3.88 -6.92
N SER A 64 3.13 -2.58 -6.83
CA SER A 64 3.35 -1.74 -8.02
C SER A 64 4.50 -2.27 -8.87
N GLY A 65 5.60 -2.72 -8.26
CA GLY A 65 6.71 -3.32 -9.00
C GLY A 65 6.36 -4.60 -9.77
N GLU A 66 5.42 -5.41 -9.28
CA GLU A 66 4.95 -6.62 -10.01
C GLU A 66 4.16 -6.24 -11.27
N LEU A 67 3.34 -5.19 -11.19
CA LEU A 67 2.64 -4.64 -12.36
C LEU A 67 3.61 -3.98 -13.35
N GLY A 68 4.66 -3.32 -12.85
CA GLY A 68 5.72 -2.77 -13.70
C GLY A 68 6.46 -3.85 -14.48
N ALA A 69 6.82 -4.96 -13.82
CA ALA A 69 7.45 -6.12 -14.47
C ALA A 69 6.54 -6.75 -15.52
N LEU A 70 5.26 -6.97 -15.21
CA LEU A 70 4.26 -7.44 -16.17
C LEU A 70 4.20 -6.57 -17.43
N CYS A 71 4.07 -5.25 -17.26
CA CYS A 71 4.01 -4.32 -18.40
C CYS A 71 5.31 -4.31 -19.20
N TRP A 72 6.47 -4.42 -18.54
CA TRP A 72 7.76 -4.47 -19.21
C TRP A 72 7.96 -5.77 -20.02
N GLN A 73 7.58 -6.92 -19.46
CA GLN A 73 7.61 -8.21 -20.15
C GLN A 73 6.65 -8.22 -21.34
N LEU A 74 5.41 -7.74 -21.16
CA LEU A 74 4.44 -7.61 -22.24
C LEU A 74 4.96 -6.68 -23.34
N ASN A 75 5.54 -5.52 -22.99
CA ASN A 75 6.17 -4.62 -23.97
C ASN A 75 7.24 -5.37 -24.77
N THR A 76 8.19 -6.01 -24.06
CA THR A 76 9.34 -6.67 -24.69
C THR A 76 8.91 -7.78 -25.66
N MET A 77 7.92 -8.59 -25.29
CA MET A 77 7.41 -9.67 -26.14
C MET A 77 6.61 -9.13 -27.33
N THR A 78 5.75 -8.14 -27.11
CA THR A 78 4.92 -7.55 -28.19
C THR A 78 5.74 -6.72 -29.18
N GLU A 79 6.77 -6.00 -28.70
CA GLU A 79 7.74 -5.30 -29.54
C GLU A 79 8.58 -6.29 -30.37
N GLY A 80 8.87 -7.48 -29.82
CA GLY A 80 9.47 -8.60 -30.54
C GLY A 80 8.52 -9.32 -31.52
N GLY A 81 7.28 -8.87 -31.67
CA GLY A 81 6.29 -9.43 -32.60
C GLY A 81 5.54 -10.66 -32.08
N ILE A 82 5.68 -11.02 -30.81
CA ILE A 82 4.93 -12.12 -30.19
C ILE A 82 3.48 -11.68 -29.96
N ALA A 83 2.53 -12.55 -30.30
CA ALA A 83 1.11 -12.31 -30.05
C ALA A 83 0.83 -12.09 -28.56
N ILE A 84 -0.08 -11.16 -28.24
CA ILE A 84 -0.39 -10.78 -26.85
C ILE A 84 -0.89 -11.95 -26.01
N THR A 85 -1.65 -12.88 -26.60
CA THR A 85 -2.13 -14.10 -25.92
C THR A 85 -0.97 -15.01 -25.52
N SER A 86 -0.02 -15.27 -26.43
CA SER A 86 1.19 -16.06 -26.13
C SER A 86 2.09 -15.37 -25.09
N ALA A 87 2.17 -14.04 -25.12
CA ALA A 87 2.91 -13.28 -24.12
C ALA A 87 2.25 -13.38 -22.73
N LEU A 88 0.92 -13.24 -22.64
CA LEU A 88 0.16 -13.41 -21.41
C LEU A 88 0.28 -14.83 -20.85
N GLU A 89 0.24 -15.85 -21.70
CA GLU A 89 0.44 -17.25 -21.33
C GLU A 89 1.82 -17.47 -20.70
N ALA A 90 2.89 -17.11 -21.42
CA ALA A 90 4.26 -17.26 -20.95
C ALA A 90 4.53 -16.52 -19.63
N ILE A 91 4.03 -15.28 -19.49
CA ILE A 91 4.18 -14.51 -18.25
C ILE A 91 3.37 -15.14 -17.12
N SER A 92 2.18 -15.68 -17.39
CA SER A 92 1.35 -16.30 -16.37
C SER A 92 2.01 -17.52 -15.72
N GLU A 93 2.89 -18.22 -16.43
CA GLU A 93 3.66 -19.35 -15.91
C GLU A 93 4.78 -18.93 -14.95
N ASP A 94 5.36 -17.74 -15.14
CA ASP A 94 6.51 -17.23 -14.38
C ASP A 94 6.13 -16.31 -13.20
N ILE A 95 4.86 -15.92 -13.07
CA ILE A 95 4.42 -15.04 -11.96
C ILE A 95 4.44 -15.78 -10.61
N GLU A 96 5.29 -15.30 -9.67
CA GLU A 96 5.32 -15.80 -8.29
C GLU A 96 4.05 -15.48 -7.49
N ASN A 97 3.42 -14.32 -7.75
CA ASN A 97 2.25 -13.89 -7.00
C ASN A 97 0.98 -14.57 -7.53
N LEU A 98 0.53 -15.60 -6.80
CA LEU A 98 -0.68 -16.38 -7.12
C LEU A 98 -1.93 -15.53 -7.41
N GLN A 99 -2.10 -14.37 -6.76
CA GLN A 99 -3.24 -13.49 -7.03
C GLN A 99 -3.11 -12.81 -8.39
N LEU A 100 -1.90 -12.35 -8.75
CA LEU A 100 -1.64 -11.76 -10.06
C LEU A 100 -1.74 -12.83 -11.15
N GLN A 101 -1.16 -14.01 -10.94
CA GLN A 101 -1.27 -15.14 -11.87
C GLN A 101 -2.72 -15.48 -12.21
N GLN A 102 -3.59 -15.60 -11.19
CA GLN A 102 -5.03 -15.87 -11.41
C GLN A 102 -5.71 -14.78 -12.22
N VAL A 103 -5.34 -13.52 -12.02
CA VAL A 103 -5.90 -12.39 -12.77
C VAL A 103 -5.44 -12.42 -14.21
N ILE A 104 -4.15 -12.68 -14.46
CA ILE A 104 -3.60 -12.77 -15.83
C ILE A 104 -4.19 -13.95 -16.60
N GLN A 105 -4.39 -15.11 -15.96
CA GLN A 105 -5.05 -16.26 -16.59
C GLN A 105 -6.51 -15.96 -16.98
N GLN A 106 -7.25 -15.25 -16.13
CA GLN A 106 -8.62 -14.82 -16.48
C GLN A 106 -8.64 -13.78 -17.59
N ILE A 107 -7.62 -12.92 -17.68
CA ILE A 107 -7.46 -11.98 -18.79
C ILE A 107 -7.14 -12.73 -20.08
N LEU A 108 -6.21 -13.68 -20.04
CA LEU A 108 -5.86 -14.52 -21.19
C LEU A 108 -7.09 -15.21 -21.76
N GLU A 109 -7.89 -15.88 -20.92
CA GLU A 109 -9.11 -16.57 -21.34
C GLU A 109 -10.13 -15.62 -22.00
N LYS A 110 -10.22 -14.37 -21.55
CA LYS A 110 -11.10 -13.36 -22.15
C LYS A 110 -10.60 -12.87 -23.49
N VAL A 111 -9.31 -12.61 -23.60
CA VAL A 111 -8.67 -12.18 -24.85
C VAL A 111 -8.74 -13.28 -25.91
N GLU A 112 -8.55 -14.55 -25.52
CA GLU A 112 -8.74 -15.71 -26.40
C GLU A 112 -10.18 -15.85 -26.91
N ARG A 113 -11.17 -15.43 -26.11
CA ARG A 113 -12.58 -15.36 -26.50
C ARG A 113 -12.92 -14.15 -27.37
N GLY A 114 -11.94 -13.31 -27.70
CA GLY A 114 -12.10 -12.16 -28.59
C GLY A 114 -12.42 -10.84 -27.89
N GLN A 115 -12.35 -10.77 -26.56
CA GLN A 115 -12.46 -9.50 -25.83
C GLN A 115 -11.18 -8.67 -26.01
N THR A 116 -11.30 -7.34 -26.04
CA THR A 116 -10.12 -6.47 -26.10
C THR A 116 -9.30 -6.56 -24.81
N LEU A 117 -8.00 -6.25 -24.87
CA LEU A 117 -7.12 -6.25 -23.70
C LEU A 117 -7.56 -5.18 -22.70
N SER A 118 -7.92 -3.99 -23.17
CA SER A 118 -8.39 -2.88 -22.33
C SER A 118 -9.65 -3.24 -21.54
N GLU A 119 -10.66 -3.84 -22.19
CA GLU A 119 -11.86 -4.32 -21.50
C GLU A 119 -11.54 -5.42 -20.50
N SER A 120 -10.69 -6.39 -20.90
CA SER A 120 -10.28 -7.50 -20.03
C SER A 120 -9.57 -7.01 -18.77
N PHE A 121 -8.71 -5.99 -18.87
CA PHE A 121 -8.05 -5.34 -17.74
C PHE A 121 -9.04 -4.55 -16.87
N SER A 122 -10.04 -3.90 -17.49
CA SER A 122 -11.03 -3.06 -16.80
C SER A 122 -11.91 -3.84 -15.82
N ASP A 123 -12.09 -5.15 -16.04
CA ASP A 123 -12.82 -6.06 -15.15
C ASP A 123 -12.11 -6.28 -13.80
N PHE A 124 -10.85 -5.87 -13.67
CA PHE A 124 -10.07 -6.00 -12.44
C PHE A 124 -9.64 -4.62 -11.88
N PRO A 125 -10.59 -3.73 -11.50
CA PRO A 125 -10.29 -2.35 -11.07
C PRO A 125 -9.52 -2.25 -9.74
N ARG A 126 -9.42 -3.36 -8.99
CA ARG A 126 -8.61 -3.45 -7.77
C ARG A 126 -7.12 -3.69 -8.07
N VAL A 127 -6.80 -4.15 -9.27
CA VAL A 127 -5.45 -4.48 -9.73
C VAL A 127 -4.98 -3.43 -10.72
N PHE A 128 -5.77 -3.18 -11.76
CA PHE A 128 -5.49 -2.19 -12.78
C PHE A 128 -6.31 -0.93 -12.52
N ASN A 129 -5.63 0.20 -12.35
CA ASN A 129 -6.31 1.48 -12.16
C ASN A 129 -6.83 2.02 -13.51
N LYS A 130 -7.67 3.07 -13.45
CA LYS A 130 -8.23 3.71 -14.64
C LYS A 130 -7.15 4.19 -15.62
N LEU A 131 -6.02 4.67 -15.11
CA LEU A 131 -4.86 5.06 -15.90
C LEU A 131 -4.34 3.90 -16.77
N CYS A 132 -4.18 2.72 -16.17
CA CYS A 132 -3.74 1.53 -16.89
C CYS A 132 -4.70 1.14 -18.00
N CYS A 133 -6.00 1.11 -17.70
CA CYS A 133 -7.01 0.77 -18.69
C CYS A 133 -7.03 1.79 -19.84
N ALA A 134 -6.95 3.09 -19.54
CA ALA A 134 -6.96 4.14 -20.56
C ALA A 134 -5.72 4.12 -21.46
N MET A 135 -4.53 3.87 -20.92
CA MET A 135 -3.32 3.76 -21.74
C MET A 135 -3.33 2.52 -22.62
N ILE A 136 -3.82 1.37 -22.11
CA ILE A 136 -3.99 0.16 -22.93
C ILE A 136 -5.00 0.43 -24.05
N LEU A 137 -6.17 1.02 -23.73
CA LEU A 137 -7.19 1.35 -24.73
C LEU A 137 -6.65 2.26 -25.83
N ALA A 138 -5.90 3.31 -25.47
CA ALA A 138 -5.26 4.19 -26.43
C ALA A 138 -4.23 3.44 -27.29
N GLY A 139 -3.41 2.58 -26.69
CA GLY A 139 -2.44 1.74 -27.39
C GLY A 139 -3.09 0.75 -28.35
N GLU A 140 -4.17 0.09 -27.94
CA GLU A 140 -4.95 -0.81 -28.79
C GLU A 140 -5.60 -0.08 -29.97
N THR A 141 -6.26 1.05 -29.69
CA THR A 141 -6.99 1.81 -30.71
C THR A 141 -6.05 2.44 -31.75
N CYS A 142 -4.88 2.91 -31.31
CA CYS A 142 -3.86 3.50 -32.18
C CYS A 142 -2.90 2.48 -32.80
N GLY A 143 -3.06 1.18 -32.50
CA GLY A 143 -2.17 0.12 -32.98
C GLY A 143 -0.73 0.21 -32.45
N ASN A 144 -0.51 0.93 -31.34
CA ASN A 144 0.79 1.09 -30.69
C ASN A 144 0.74 0.64 -29.22
N LEU A 145 0.34 -0.61 -29.02
CA LEU A 145 0.30 -1.26 -27.72
C LEU A 145 1.68 -1.34 -27.03
N PRO A 146 2.81 -1.61 -27.73
CA PRO A 146 4.13 -1.61 -27.11
C PRO A 146 4.45 -0.28 -26.41
N ASP A 147 4.29 0.87 -27.07
CA ASP A 147 4.59 2.17 -26.44
C ASP A 147 3.73 2.43 -25.19
N ALA A 148 2.45 2.03 -25.22
CA ALA A 148 1.57 2.13 -24.06
C ALA A 148 2.04 1.23 -22.89
N LEU A 149 2.46 0.00 -23.17
CA LEU A 149 2.99 -0.94 -22.18
C LEU A 149 4.32 -0.45 -21.60
N ARG A 150 5.21 0.10 -22.43
CA ARG A 150 6.47 0.72 -21.99
C ARG A 150 6.23 1.87 -21.01
N ARG A 151 5.32 2.80 -21.35
CA ARG A 151 4.93 3.90 -20.45
C ARG A 151 4.32 3.41 -19.15
N LEU A 152 3.51 2.34 -19.20
CA LEU A 152 2.94 1.72 -18.02
C LEU A 152 3.99 1.09 -17.12
N ALA A 153 4.98 0.40 -17.70
CA ALA A 153 6.11 -0.16 -16.97
C ALA A 153 6.87 0.94 -16.23
N GLU A 154 7.24 2.02 -16.93
CA GLU A 154 7.92 3.18 -16.35
C GLU A 154 7.07 3.84 -15.23
N TYR A 155 5.76 3.97 -15.43
CA TYR A 155 4.84 4.50 -14.41
C TYR A 155 4.84 3.66 -13.14
N PHE A 156 4.64 2.35 -13.25
CA PHE A 156 4.52 1.45 -12.10
C PHE A 156 5.86 1.26 -11.38
N ASP A 157 6.98 1.22 -12.11
CA ASP A 157 8.33 1.13 -11.54
C ASP A 157 8.67 2.41 -10.74
N ASN A 158 8.43 3.59 -11.31
CA ASN A 158 8.67 4.85 -10.61
C ASN A 158 7.79 4.99 -9.37
N ARG A 159 6.53 4.56 -9.45
CA ARG A 159 5.62 4.53 -8.30
C ARG A 159 6.13 3.60 -7.20
N ASP A 160 6.67 2.43 -7.57
CA ASP A 160 7.25 1.48 -6.63
C ASP A 160 8.53 2.02 -5.98
N LYS A 161 9.43 2.62 -6.77
CA LYS A 161 10.64 3.31 -6.31
C LYS A 161 10.32 4.42 -5.32
N LEU A 162 9.35 5.29 -5.64
CA LEU A 162 8.93 6.36 -4.74
C LEU A 162 8.34 5.79 -3.43
N ALA A 163 7.47 4.79 -3.51
CA ALA A 163 6.89 4.17 -2.33
C ALA A 163 7.95 3.49 -1.44
N LYS A 164 8.90 2.76 -2.04
CA LYS A 164 10.03 2.14 -1.35
C LYS A 164 10.92 3.19 -0.70
N LYS A 165 11.21 4.30 -1.39
CA LYS A 165 12.02 5.40 -0.87
C LYS A 165 11.37 6.04 0.36
N VAL A 166 10.08 6.39 0.26
CA VAL A 166 9.31 6.94 1.39
C VAL A 166 9.28 5.95 2.55
N LYS A 167 8.99 4.66 2.29
CA LYS A 167 8.93 3.63 3.33
C LYS A 167 10.29 3.38 3.98
N GLY A 168 11.37 3.36 3.19
CA GLY A 168 12.73 3.19 3.67
C GLY A 168 13.16 4.35 4.56
N ALA A 169 12.83 5.58 4.17
CA ALA A 169 13.14 6.77 4.96
C ALA A 169 12.41 6.76 6.32
N MET A 170 11.21 6.19 6.41
CA MET A 170 10.46 6.04 7.67
C MET A 170 11.02 4.97 8.62
N ALA A 171 11.88 4.06 8.15
CA ALA A 171 12.35 2.94 8.97
C ALA A 171 13.19 3.40 10.16
N TYR A 172 14.13 4.33 9.94
CA TYR A 172 14.99 4.86 11.00
C TYR A 172 14.23 5.62 12.09
N PRO A 173 13.35 6.60 11.77
CA PRO A 173 12.52 7.27 12.78
C PRO A 173 11.68 6.31 13.62
N ILE A 174 11.08 5.29 12.99
CA ILE A 174 10.28 4.28 13.69
C ILE A 174 11.18 3.47 14.64
N PHE A 175 12.35 3.04 14.19
CA PHE A 175 13.29 2.29 15.02
C PHE A 175 13.71 3.08 16.27
N VAL A 176 14.17 4.33 16.10
CA VAL A 176 14.60 5.15 17.24
C VAL A 176 13.43 5.48 18.16
N PHE A 177 12.24 5.78 17.63
CA PHE A 177 11.06 6.04 18.44
C PHE A 177 10.66 4.83 19.29
N VAL A 178 10.68 3.63 18.71
CA VAL A 178 10.45 2.38 19.45
C VAL A 178 11.51 2.19 20.54
N PHE A 179 12.78 2.46 20.23
CA PHE A 179 13.87 2.37 21.20
C PHE A 179 13.71 3.35 22.37
N ILE A 180 13.28 4.58 22.10
CA ILE A 180 12.97 5.60 23.13
C ILE A 180 11.85 5.11 24.04
N ILE A 181 10.77 4.57 23.48
CA ILE A 181 9.67 4.01 24.28
C ILE A 181 10.18 2.89 25.18
N ILE A 182 11.03 2.00 24.67
CA ILE A 182 11.62 0.91 25.46
C ILE A 182 12.43 1.46 26.65
N ILE A 183 13.30 2.45 26.41
CA ILE A 183 14.11 3.08 27.46
C ILE A 183 13.21 3.74 28.51
N VAL A 184 12.21 4.52 28.08
CA VAL A 184 11.29 5.20 29.01
C VAL A 184 10.52 4.19 29.85
N VAL A 185 9.99 3.14 29.24
CA VAL A 185 9.28 2.06 29.96
C VAL A 185 10.22 1.36 30.94
N PHE A 186 11.46 1.07 30.55
CA PHE A 186 12.46 0.45 31.42
C PHE A 186 12.77 1.32 32.64
N ILE A 187 13.03 2.61 32.43
CA ILE A 187 13.29 3.57 33.50
C ILE A 187 12.10 3.64 34.46
N MET A 188 10.88 3.78 33.94
CA MET A 188 9.66 3.88 34.76
C MET A 188 9.34 2.57 35.50
N ALA A 189 9.59 1.42 34.89
CA ALA A 189 9.25 0.12 35.48
C ALA A 189 10.27 -0.35 36.53
N PHE A 190 11.56 -0.04 36.34
CA PHE A 190 12.63 -0.58 37.19
C PHE A 190 13.41 0.47 37.97
N VAL A 191 13.74 1.61 37.36
CA VAL A 191 14.63 2.60 37.96
C VAL A 191 13.88 3.49 38.95
N VAL A 192 12.78 4.11 38.50
CA VAL A 192 11.98 5.03 39.33
C VAL A 192 11.45 4.39 40.63
N PRO A 193 10.89 3.16 40.64
CA PRO A 193 10.41 2.54 41.89
C PRO A 193 11.52 2.31 42.91
N ARG A 194 12.71 1.91 42.47
CA ARG A 194 13.86 1.67 43.36
C ARG A 194 14.31 2.93 44.06
N PHE A 195 14.36 4.05 43.33
CA PHE A 195 14.68 5.34 43.92
C PHE A 195 13.58 5.83 44.87
N LYS A 196 12.31 5.57 44.54
CA LYS A 196 11.21 5.88 45.46
C LYS A 196 11.36 5.15 46.80
N GLU A 197 11.65 3.84 46.78
CA GLU A 197 11.91 3.05 48.00
C GLU A 197 13.04 3.64 48.86
N ILE A 198 14.11 4.12 48.21
CA ILE A 198 15.24 4.76 48.89
C ILE A 198 14.82 6.10 49.52
N PHE A 199 14.08 6.94 48.80
CA PHE A 199 13.63 8.23 49.33
C PHE A 199 12.63 8.09 50.48
N ASP A 200 11.74 7.10 50.41
CA ASP A 200 10.79 6.80 51.49
C ASP A 200 11.52 6.35 52.78
N GLN A 201 12.73 5.77 52.67
CA GLN A 201 13.56 5.33 53.81
C GLN A 201 14.43 6.43 54.41
N ILE A 202 14.94 7.36 53.58
CA ILE A 202 15.82 8.44 54.05
C ILE A 202 15.04 9.43 54.93
N GLY A 203 13.76 9.67 54.63
CA GLY A 203 12.92 10.60 55.38
C GLY A 203 13.30 12.06 55.13
N GLY A 204 12.34 12.88 54.68
CA GLY A 204 12.56 14.30 54.35
C GLY A 204 11.66 14.76 53.22
N GLU A 205 11.49 16.07 53.08
CA GLU A 205 10.71 16.62 51.96
C GLU A 205 11.53 16.53 50.66
N MET A 206 10.97 15.85 49.66
CA MET A 206 11.57 15.81 48.32
C MET A 206 11.51 17.20 47.68
N PRO A 207 12.55 17.61 46.92
CA PRO A 207 12.49 18.83 46.13
C PRO A 207 11.28 18.86 45.20
N ALA A 208 10.69 20.04 45.01
CA ALA A 208 9.46 20.23 44.24
C ALA A 208 9.51 19.60 42.82
N PHE A 209 10.68 19.65 42.17
CA PHE A 209 10.88 19.01 40.86
C PHE A 209 10.76 17.48 40.91
N THR A 210 11.44 16.84 41.87
CA THR A 210 11.35 15.38 42.07
C THR A 210 9.96 14.97 42.49
N GLN A 211 9.31 15.72 43.37
CA GLN A 211 7.94 15.43 43.80
C GLN A 211 6.96 15.51 42.61
N ALA A 212 7.07 16.53 41.76
CA ALA A 212 6.26 16.64 40.54
C ALA A 212 6.52 15.46 39.58
N PHE A 213 7.77 15.04 39.41
CA PHE A 213 8.13 13.89 38.58
C PHE A 213 7.56 12.58 39.15
N MET A 214 7.65 12.35 40.46
CA MET A 214 7.12 11.16 41.13
C MET A 214 5.59 11.12 41.05
N ASN A 215 4.91 12.26 41.24
CA ASN A 215 3.46 12.37 41.07
C ASN A 215 3.04 12.03 39.64
N PHE A 216 3.79 12.52 38.64
CA PHE A 216 3.54 12.18 37.24
C PHE A 216 3.76 10.68 36.96
N TYR A 217 4.81 10.08 37.52
CA TYR A 217 5.04 8.65 37.46
C TYR A 217 3.87 7.83 38.05
N GLU A 218 3.41 8.19 39.25
CA GLU A 218 2.28 7.52 39.90
C GLU A 218 0.99 7.67 39.12
N PHE A 219 0.75 8.86 38.55
CA PHE A 219 -0.37 9.09 37.66
C PHE A 219 -0.32 8.17 36.43
N LEU A 220 0.84 8.08 35.76
CA LEU A 220 1.01 7.17 34.62
C LEU A 220 0.79 5.72 35.03
N LYS A 221 1.43 5.26 36.12
CA LYS A 221 1.37 3.86 36.59
C LYS A 221 -0.04 3.44 36.96
N SER A 222 -0.75 4.29 37.72
CA SER A 222 -2.12 4.01 38.16
C SER A 222 -3.13 4.01 37.00
N HIS A 223 -2.88 4.83 35.97
CA HIS A 223 -3.80 4.99 34.84
C HIS A 223 -3.32 4.29 33.56
N VAL A 224 -2.31 3.39 33.57
CA VAL A 224 -1.81 2.72 32.36
C VAL A 224 -2.94 2.09 31.54
N LEU A 225 -3.84 1.34 32.20
CA LEU A 225 -4.98 0.70 31.52
C LEU A 225 -5.96 1.73 30.94
N HIS A 226 -6.22 2.83 31.65
CA HIS A 226 -7.07 3.93 31.15
C HIS A 226 -6.43 4.69 30.00
N ILE A 227 -5.11 4.92 30.04
CA ILE A 227 -4.34 5.55 28.96
C ILE A 227 -4.35 4.67 27.73
N ILE A 228 -4.10 3.36 27.87
CA ILE A 228 -4.19 2.41 26.75
C ILE A 228 -5.61 2.38 26.19
N GLY A 229 -6.63 2.30 27.04
CA GLY A 229 -8.02 2.36 26.63
C GLY A 229 -8.37 3.64 25.89
N PHE A 230 -7.94 4.80 26.40
CA PHE A 230 -8.13 6.10 25.77
C PHE A 230 -7.45 6.17 24.40
N VAL A 231 -6.21 5.71 24.27
CA VAL A 231 -5.49 5.66 22.99
C VAL A 231 -6.21 4.77 21.97
N ILE A 232 -6.71 3.60 22.39
CA ILE A 232 -7.48 2.70 21.52
C ILE A 232 -8.80 3.37 21.09
N VAL A 233 -9.55 3.96 22.01
CA VAL A 233 -10.80 4.66 21.71
C VAL A 233 -10.55 5.86 20.79
N LEU A 234 -9.48 6.61 21.01
CA LEU A 234 -9.07 7.72 20.16
C LEU A 234 -8.69 7.23 18.76
N ALA A 235 -7.95 6.12 18.64
CA ALA A 235 -7.60 5.50 17.37
C ALA A 235 -8.85 5.02 16.61
N ILE A 236 -9.78 4.34 17.28
CA ILE A 236 -11.04 3.89 16.67
C ILE A 236 -11.89 5.09 16.26
N SER A 237 -11.99 6.12 17.10
CA SER A 237 -12.76 7.33 16.85
C SER A 237 -12.20 8.11 15.67
N THR A 238 -10.89 8.29 15.57
CA THR A 238 -10.24 8.92 14.41
C THR A 238 -10.43 8.11 13.13
N VAL A 239 -10.32 6.78 13.18
CA VAL A 239 -10.66 5.90 12.04
C VAL A 239 -12.14 6.01 11.66
N SER A 240 -13.05 6.11 12.62
CA SER A 240 -14.48 6.26 12.35
C SER A 240 -14.81 7.63 11.73
N ILE A 241 -14.25 8.71 12.31
CA ILE A 241 -14.43 10.09 11.83
C ILE A 241 -13.83 10.26 10.44
N SER A 242 -12.66 9.67 10.16
CA SER A 242 -12.05 9.68 8.82
C SER A 242 -12.85 8.93 7.75
N LYS A 243 -13.81 8.07 8.13
CA LYS A 243 -14.78 7.51 7.16
C LYS A 243 -15.90 8.47 6.80
N THR A 244 -16.12 9.52 7.58
CA THR A 244 -17.12 10.56 7.26
C THR A 244 -16.54 11.58 6.28
N LYS A 245 -17.38 12.12 5.38
CA LYS A 245 -16.94 13.10 4.37
C LYS A 245 -16.26 14.34 4.99
N LYS A 246 -16.85 14.89 6.06
CA LYS A 246 -16.30 16.07 6.76
C LYS A 246 -15.00 15.74 7.50
N GLY A 247 -14.93 14.59 8.15
CA GLY A 247 -13.72 14.16 8.86
C GLY A 247 -12.57 13.86 7.90
N HIS A 248 -12.82 13.14 6.80
CA HIS A 248 -11.81 12.85 5.79
C HIS A 248 -11.26 14.14 5.15
N TYR A 249 -12.12 15.12 4.88
CA TYR A 249 -11.69 16.44 4.40
C TYR A 249 -10.81 17.19 5.42
N LEU A 250 -11.18 17.18 6.71
CA LEU A 250 -10.39 17.81 7.77
C LEU A 250 -9.01 17.16 7.90
N PHE A 251 -8.94 15.82 7.96
CA PHE A 251 -7.68 15.09 8.01
C PHE A 251 -6.84 15.31 6.75
N SER A 252 -7.48 15.36 5.58
CA SER A 252 -6.85 15.68 4.30
C SER A 252 -6.21 17.08 4.32
N ARG A 253 -6.88 18.06 4.93
CA ARG A 253 -6.35 19.42 5.10
C ARG A 253 -5.21 19.45 6.10
N ILE A 254 -5.36 18.81 7.27
CA ILE A 254 -4.31 18.73 8.30
C ILE A 254 -3.03 18.13 7.73
N ALA A 255 -3.15 17.02 6.99
CA ALA A 255 -2.02 16.35 6.34
C ALA A 255 -1.26 17.28 5.38
N LEU A 256 -1.96 18.17 4.68
CA LEU A 256 -1.35 19.15 3.77
C LEU A 256 -0.77 20.38 4.49
N THR A 257 -1.29 20.72 5.68
CA THR A 257 -0.81 21.88 6.46
C THR A 257 0.39 21.55 7.35
N LEU A 258 0.65 20.28 7.64
CA LEU A 258 1.79 19.89 8.47
C LEU A 258 3.11 20.35 7.84
N PRO A 259 3.99 21.01 8.61
CA PRO A 259 5.28 21.44 8.09
C PRO A 259 6.09 20.23 7.63
N LEU A 260 6.81 20.39 6.52
CA LEU A 260 7.61 19.36 5.83
C LEU A 260 6.80 18.19 5.23
N MET A 261 5.92 17.52 6.00
CA MET A 261 5.10 16.41 5.49
C MET A 261 4.08 16.87 4.44
N GLY A 262 3.40 17.99 4.67
CA GLY A 262 2.49 18.57 3.69
C GLY A 262 3.20 18.96 2.40
N LYS A 263 4.45 19.44 2.50
CA LYS A 263 5.29 19.73 1.33
C LYS A 263 5.63 18.46 0.54
N ILE A 264 6.00 17.37 1.22
CA ILE A 264 6.27 16.08 0.57
C ILE A 264 5.01 15.58 -0.15
N ILE A 265 3.86 15.57 0.52
CA ILE A 265 2.60 15.09 -0.06
C ILE A 265 2.21 15.92 -1.28
N SER A 266 2.24 17.25 -1.16
CA SER A 266 1.91 18.16 -2.27
C SER A 266 2.88 18.01 -3.45
N GLN A 267 4.19 18.01 -3.21
CA GLN A 267 5.20 17.87 -4.26
C GLN A 267 5.16 16.50 -4.93
N ALA A 268 4.95 15.42 -4.16
CA ALA A 268 4.82 14.06 -4.70
C ALA A 268 3.56 13.91 -5.55
N PHE A 269 2.44 14.51 -5.11
CA PHE A 269 1.23 14.55 -5.92
C PHE A 269 1.45 15.35 -7.21
N VAL A 270 2.05 16.54 -7.13
CA VAL A 270 2.35 17.37 -8.31
C VAL A 270 3.28 16.65 -9.30
N ALA A 271 4.34 15.98 -8.80
CA ALA A 271 5.23 15.18 -9.64
C ALA A 271 4.45 14.08 -10.38
N THR A 272 3.63 13.32 -9.65
CA THR A 272 2.81 12.24 -10.22
C THR A 272 1.77 12.80 -11.20
N PHE A 273 1.12 13.91 -10.86
CA PHE A 273 0.14 14.61 -11.69
C PHE A 273 0.75 15.01 -13.03
N CYS A 274 1.86 15.74 -13.02
CA CYS A 274 2.52 16.19 -14.25
C CYS A 274 3.01 15.01 -15.09
N LYS A 275 3.58 13.98 -14.48
CA LYS A 275 4.08 12.79 -15.17
C LYS A 275 2.96 12.02 -15.86
N THR A 276 1.88 11.75 -15.12
CA THR A 276 0.72 11.02 -15.64
C THR A 276 -0.02 11.83 -16.70
N MET A 277 -0.21 13.12 -16.48
CA MET A 277 -0.81 14.00 -17.47
C MET A 277 0.01 14.06 -18.75
N GLY A 278 1.33 14.26 -18.65
CA GLY A 278 2.23 14.26 -19.80
C GLY A 278 2.21 12.94 -20.57
N SER A 279 2.24 11.80 -19.86
CA SER A 279 2.16 10.48 -20.48
C SER A 279 0.86 10.26 -21.23
N LEU A 280 -0.28 10.57 -20.61
CA LEU A 280 -1.60 10.38 -21.22
C LEU A 280 -1.81 11.28 -22.44
N LEU A 281 -1.42 12.54 -22.34
CA LEU A 281 -1.52 13.48 -23.46
C LEU A 281 -0.61 13.05 -24.63
N ALA A 282 0.59 12.55 -24.35
CA ALA A 282 1.47 11.99 -25.37
C ALA A 282 0.91 10.70 -26.00
N SER A 283 0.03 9.97 -25.31
CA SER A 283 -0.73 8.83 -25.85
C SER A 283 -2.03 9.25 -26.54
N GLY A 284 -2.27 10.54 -26.77
CA GLY A 284 -3.42 11.05 -27.52
C GLY A 284 -4.72 11.16 -26.72
N VAL A 285 -4.70 10.95 -25.40
CA VAL A 285 -5.88 11.06 -24.54
C VAL A 285 -6.28 12.53 -24.39
N SER A 286 -7.57 12.83 -24.49
CA SER A 286 -8.07 14.21 -24.39
C SER A 286 -7.86 14.82 -23.00
N VAL A 287 -7.63 16.13 -22.91
CA VAL A 287 -7.37 16.82 -21.63
C VAL A 287 -8.47 16.54 -20.59
N LEU A 288 -9.75 16.58 -20.98
CA LEU A 288 -10.87 16.35 -20.08
C LEU A 288 -10.86 14.92 -19.48
N GLU A 289 -10.60 13.93 -20.32
CA GLU A 289 -10.50 12.53 -19.89
C GLU A 289 -9.27 12.30 -18.99
N VAL A 290 -8.16 12.97 -19.28
CA VAL A 290 -6.98 12.98 -18.40
C VAL A 290 -7.35 13.49 -17.01
N PHE A 291 -8.11 14.58 -16.88
CA PHE A 291 -8.56 15.07 -15.57
C PHE A 291 -9.49 14.09 -14.85
N ASP A 292 -10.35 13.37 -15.57
CA ASP A 292 -11.20 12.32 -14.98
C ASP A 292 -10.35 11.18 -14.40
N ILE A 293 -9.28 10.77 -15.09
CA ILE A 293 -8.33 9.78 -14.59
C ILE A 293 -7.56 10.31 -13.38
N LEU A 294 -6.99 11.52 -13.47
CA LEU A 294 -6.19 12.15 -12.43
C LEU A 294 -6.98 12.36 -11.12
N SER A 295 -8.28 12.64 -11.21
CA SER A 295 -9.17 12.78 -10.05
C SER A 295 -9.23 11.54 -9.16
N THR A 296 -8.93 10.36 -9.73
CA THR A 296 -8.95 9.08 -9.02
C THR A 296 -7.60 8.69 -8.41
N MET A 297 -6.54 9.44 -8.69
CA MET A 297 -5.18 9.09 -8.24
C MET A 297 -4.89 9.46 -6.80
N SER A 298 -5.53 10.51 -6.28
CA SER A 298 -5.37 10.95 -4.90
C SER A 298 -6.53 10.46 -4.04
N THR A 299 -6.24 10.08 -2.80
CA THR A 299 -7.27 9.82 -1.78
C THR A 299 -7.60 11.07 -0.96
N ASN A 300 -6.79 12.13 -1.08
CA ASN A 300 -6.96 13.38 -0.34
C ASN A 300 -8.06 14.24 -0.98
N ASP A 301 -9.09 14.58 -0.20
CA ASP A 301 -10.28 15.26 -0.71
C ASP A 301 -10.00 16.70 -1.16
N VAL A 302 -9.03 17.39 -0.55
CA VAL A 302 -8.63 18.75 -0.94
C VAL A 302 -8.03 18.72 -2.35
N ILE A 303 -7.15 17.75 -2.60
CA ILE A 303 -6.54 17.54 -3.91
C ILE A 303 -7.60 17.15 -4.95
N LYS A 304 -8.48 16.20 -4.63
CA LYS A 304 -9.58 15.79 -5.53
C LYS A 304 -10.46 16.98 -5.92
N THR A 305 -10.80 17.82 -4.94
CA THR A 305 -11.63 19.00 -5.15
C THR A 305 -10.94 19.98 -6.09
N ALA A 306 -9.65 20.26 -5.89
CA ALA A 306 -8.88 21.14 -6.77
C ALA A 306 -8.78 20.61 -8.22
N VAL A 307 -8.53 19.31 -8.40
CA VAL A 307 -8.49 18.67 -9.73
C VAL A 307 -9.86 18.74 -10.41
N LYS A 308 -10.93 18.47 -9.66
CA LYS A 308 -12.30 18.53 -10.19
C LYS A 308 -12.70 19.95 -10.58
N GLN A 309 -12.41 20.94 -9.74
CA GLN A 309 -12.64 22.36 -10.03
C GLN A 309 -11.89 22.80 -11.29
N THR A 310 -10.62 22.39 -11.43
CA THR A 310 -9.83 22.68 -12.64
C THR A 310 -10.53 22.15 -13.89
N ARG A 311 -11.04 20.91 -13.85
CA ARG A 311 -11.80 20.32 -14.96
C ARG A 311 -13.09 21.09 -15.26
N GLU A 312 -13.86 21.44 -14.22
CA GLU A 312 -15.11 22.20 -14.37
C GLU A 312 -14.86 23.56 -15.06
N GLN A 313 -13.75 24.23 -14.74
CA GLN A 313 -13.34 25.47 -15.41
C GLN A 313 -12.94 25.24 -16.88
N ILE A 314 -12.16 24.20 -17.19
CA ILE A 314 -11.80 23.86 -18.58
C ILE A 314 -13.05 23.58 -19.42
N VAL A 315 -14.04 22.87 -18.86
CA VAL A 315 -15.34 22.62 -19.52
C VAL A 315 -16.10 23.93 -19.77
N ALA A 316 -15.98 24.91 -18.88
CA ALA A 316 -16.54 26.25 -19.06
C ALA A 316 -15.76 27.12 -20.08
N GLY A 317 -14.68 26.60 -20.68
CA GLY A 317 -13.93 27.24 -21.76
C GLY A 317 -12.72 28.06 -21.31
N THR A 318 -12.31 28.00 -20.04
CA THR A 318 -11.07 28.65 -19.61
C THR A 318 -9.84 27.83 -20.00
N ASN A 319 -8.76 28.53 -20.37
CA ASN A 319 -7.46 27.90 -20.66
C ASN A 319 -6.98 27.02 -19.50
N LEU A 320 -6.19 25.99 -19.81
CA LEU A 320 -5.76 24.99 -18.85
C LEU A 320 -4.93 25.61 -17.72
N SER A 321 -3.94 26.42 -18.08
CA SER A 321 -3.08 27.14 -17.14
C SER A 321 -3.88 28.06 -16.19
N ALA A 322 -4.83 28.84 -16.72
CA ALA A 322 -5.70 29.70 -15.93
C ALA A 322 -6.59 28.90 -14.97
N SER A 323 -7.16 27.78 -15.44
CA SER A 323 -7.99 26.87 -14.64
C SER A 323 -7.22 26.29 -13.45
N MET A 324 -5.96 25.88 -13.68
CA MET A 324 -5.08 25.38 -12.61
C MET A 324 -4.74 26.47 -11.59
N SER A 325 -4.56 27.73 -12.04
CA SER A 325 -4.28 28.85 -11.15
C SER A 325 -5.47 29.17 -10.24
N GLN A 326 -6.70 29.13 -10.78
CA GLN A 326 -7.92 29.42 -10.01
C GLN A 326 -8.22 28.37 -8.95
N ALA A 327 -7.86 27.10 -9.19
CA ALA A 327 -8.05 26.02 -8.22
C ALA A 327 -7.19 26.16 -6.94
N GLY A 328 -6.18 27.04 -6.93
CA GLY A 328 -5.44 27.44 -5.72
C GLY A 328 -4.54 26.38 -5.07
N PHE A 329 -4.48 25.16 -5.61
CA PHE A 329 -3.65 24.08 -5.10
C PHE A 329 -2.31 23.94 -5.85
N PHE A 330 -2.31 24.20 -7.16
CA PHE A 330 -1.13 23.99 -7.99
C PHE A 330 -0.07 25.08 -7.75
N PRO A 331 1.20 24.71 -7.56
CA PRO A 331 2.26 25.69 -7.43
C PRO A 331 2.40 26.56 -8.68
N ASN A 332 2.76 27.84 -8.51
CA ASN A 332 2.95 28.79 -9.62
C ASN A 332 3.89 28.28 -10.72
N MET A 333 4.91 27.51 -10.37
CA MET A 333 5.84 26.94 -11.35
C MET A 333 5.14 25.95 -12.30
N VAL A 334 4.24 25.12 -11.77
CA VAL A 334 3.46 24.17 -12.57
C VAL A 334 2.53 24.93 -13.50
N VAL A 335 1.80 25.92 -12.97
CA VAL A 335 0.89 26.76 -13.76
C VAL A 335 1.62 27.42 -14.93
N LYS A 336 2.79 28.02 -14.68
CA LYS A 336 3.62 28.65 -15.73
C LYS A 336 4.15 27.64 -16.75
N MET A 337 4.59 26.46 -16.31
CA MET A 337 5.06 25.42 -17.23
C MET A 337 3.93 24.86 -18.07
N THR A 338 2.74 24.70 -17.49
CA THR A 338 1.53 24.36 -18.25
C THR A 338 1.21 25.42 -19.29
N GLN A 339 1.29 26.71 -18.93
CA GLN A 339 1.09 27.82 -19.87
C GLN A 339 2.09 27.76 -21.04
N VAL A 340 3.38 27.59 -20.75
CA VAL A 340 4.43 27.44 -21.78
C VAL A 340 4.16 26.22 -22.67
N GLY A 341 3.73 25.10 -22.09
CA GLY A 341 3.38 23.89 -22.84
C GLY A 341 2.14 24.06 -23.72
N GLU A 342 1.15 24.81 -23.23
CA GLU A 342 -0.09 25.16 -23.94
C GLU A 342 0.21 26.09 -25.13
N GLU A 343 0.96 27.17 -24.92
CA GLU A 343 1.36 28.13 -25.95
C GLU A 343 2.28 27.54 -27.03
N SER A 344 3.18 26.62 -26.64
CA SER A 344 4.12 25.97 -27.56
C SER A 344 3.60 24.69 -28.21
N GLY A 345 2.40 24.23 -27.85
CA GLY A 345 1.87 22.93 -28.27
C GLY A 345 2.67 21.72 -27.80
N SER A 346 3.61 21.90 -26.86
CA SER A 346 4.54 20.85 -26.37
C SER A 346 4.24 20.39 -24.94
N LEU A 347 2.98 20.52 -24.53
CA LEU A 347 2.50 20.23 -23.18
C LEU A 347 2.99 18.89 -22.59
N PRO A 348 2.98 17.75 -23.32
CA PRO A 348 3.48 16.48 -22.79
C PRO A 348 4.94 16.56 -22.34
N LYS A 349 5.82 17.15 -23.16
CA LYS A 349 7.26 17.27 -22.91
C LYS A 349 7.56 18.24 -21.76
N VAL A 350 6.82 19.34 -21.69
CA VAL A 350 7.00 20.34 -20.62
C VAL A 350 6.53 19.80 -19.27
N LEU A 351 5.42 19.06 -19.23
CA LEU A 351 4.92 18.41 -18.03
C LEU A 351 5.85 17.30 -17.54
N GLU A 352 6.44 16.51 -18.44
CA GLU A 352 7.43 15.50 -18.07
C GLU A 352 8.67 16.13 -17.40
N ARG A 353 9.20 17.22 -17.96
CA ARG A 353 10.29 17.97 -17.33
C ARG A 353 9.90 18.58 -15.99
N THR A 354 8.68 19.08 -15.89
CA THR A 354 8.13 19.61 -14.64
C THR A 354 8.01 18.50 -13.58
N ALA A 355 7.60 17.31 -13.97
CA ALA A 355 7.56 16.14 -13.09
C ALA A 355 8.94 15.81 -12.54
N MET A 356 9.97 15.71 -13.40
CA MET A 356 11.35 15.45 -12.98
C MET A 356 11.87 16.51 -11.98
N TYR A 357 11.51 17.77 -12.18
CA TYR A 357 11.86 18.84 -11.25
C TYR A 357 11.20 18.65 -9.87
N TYR A 358 9.91 18.27 -9.83
CA TYR A 358 9.22 18.00 -8.57
C TYR A 358 9.66 16.69 -7.91
N GLU A 359 10.00 15.66 -8.67
CA GLU A 359 10.63 14.43 -8.14
C GLU A 359 11.93 14.77 -7.39
N ARG A 360 12.79 15.61 -7.97
CA ARG A 360 14.01 16.12 -7.29
C ARG A 360 13.68 16.94 -6.05
N LYS A 361 12.63 17.76 -6.06
CA LYS A 361 12.20 18.50 -4.85
C LYS A 361 11.71 17.59 -3.74
N VAL A 362 10.96 16.54 -4.08
CA VAL A 362 10.54 15.52 -3.13
C VAL A 362 11.77 14.88 -2.49
N ASP A 363 12.76 14.52 -3.31
CA ASP A 363 14.01 13.93 -2.84
C ASP A 363 14.77 14.85 -1.89
N CYS A 364 14.97 16.11 -2.26
CA CYS A 364 15.61 17.09 -1.39
C CYS A 364 14.84 17.26 -0.08
N THR A 365 13.51 17.34 -0.14
CA THR A 365 12.68 17.53 1.06
C THR A 365 12.76 16.31 1.98
N ILE A 366 12.73 15.10 1.43
CA ILE A 366 12.94 13.86 2.20
C ILE A 366 14.31 13.89 2.88
N THR A 367 15.38 14.22 2.17
CA THR A 367 16.74 14.31 2.74
C THR A 367 16.82 15.36 3.85
N THR A 368 16.22 16.54 3.66
CA THR A 368 16.16 17.57 4.70
C THR A 368 15.40 17.10 5.93
N VAL A 369 14.26 16.42 5.75
CA VAL A 369 13.51 15.86 6.89
C VAL A 369 14.35 14.85 7.65
N MET A 370 15.04 13.95 6.95
CA MET A 370 15.90 12.94 7.57
C MET A 370 17.07 13.58 8.33
N GLY A 371 17.73 14.57 7.73
CA GLY A 371 18.85 15.28 8.37
C GLY A 371 18.45 16.09 9.60
N LEU A 372 17.22 16.60 9.67
CA LEU A 372 16.70 17.29 10.86
C LEU A 372 16.24 16.32 11.97
N LEU A 373 15.90 15.08 11.59
CA LEU A 373 15.35 14.11 12.52
C LEU A 373 16.41 13.60 13.49
N GLU A 374 17.65 13.41 13.05
CA GLU A 374 18.75 12.95 13.91
C GLU A 374 19.06 13.92 15.07
N PRO A 375 19.33 15.22 14.85
CA PRO A 375 19.50 16.18 15.94
C PRO A 375 18.30 16.27 16.87
N LEU A 376 17.08 16.25 16.31
CA LEU A 376 15.85 16.29 17.09
C LEU A 376 15.75 15.07 18.03
N MET A 377 16.08 13.88 17.54
CA MET A 377 16.06 12.66 18.35
C MET A 377 17.14 12.68 19.43
N ILE A 378 18.35 13.18 19.13
CA ILE A 378 19.41 13.36 20.14
C ILE A 378 18.95 14.31 21.25
N VAL A 379 18.38 15.46 20.89
CA VAL A 379 17.86 16.43 21.87
C VAL A 379 16.72 15.83 22.70
N LEU A 380 15.83 15.06 22.07
CA LEU A 380 14.70 14.44 22.76
C LEU A 380 15.16 13.34 23.73
N VAL A 381 16.07 12.46 23.30
CA VAL A 381 16.68 11.43 24.17
C VAL A 381 17.45 12.08 25.31
N GLY A 382 18.32 13.03 25.00
CA GLY A 382 19.10 13.76 25.99
C GLY A 382 18.20 14.49 27.00
N GLY A 383 17.11 15.10 26.54
CA GLY A 383 16.12 15.75 27.40
C GLY A 383 15.41 14.77 28.33
N ILE A 384 14.98 13.61 27.83
CA ILE A 384 14.36 12.56 28.66
C ILE A 384 15.35 12.08 29.73
N VAL A 385 16.58 11.73 29.33
CA VAL A 385 17.62 11.25 30.26
C VAL A 385 17.95 12.33 31.29
N LEU A 386 18.09 13.59 30.87
CA LEU A 386 18.36 14.71 31.76
C LEU A 386 17.25 14.90 32.79
N ILE A 387 15.98 14.89 32.38
CA ILE A 387 14.83 14.99 33.30
C ILE A 387 14.87 13.87 34.33
N VAL A 388 15.12 12.63 33.90
CA VAL A 388 15.21 11.47 34.78
C VAL A 388 16.38 11.63 35.76
N VAL A 389 17.57 11.95 35.27
CA VAL A 389 18.76 12.11 36.12
C VAL A 389 18.55 13.23 37.14
N LEU A 390 18.03 14.39 36.72
CA LEU A 390 17.73 15.49 37.64
C LEU A 390 16.69 15.05 38.68
N ALA A 391 15.62 14.39 38.29
CA ALA A 391 14.60 13.94 39.23
C ALA A 391 15.15 12.97 40.29
N LEU A 392 16.13 12.14 39.92
CA LEU A 392 16.71 11.13 40.81
C LEU A 392 17.91 11.63 41.63
N TYR A 393 18.71 12.57 41.13
CA TYR A 393 19.92 13.03 41.82
C TYR A 393 19.72 14.30 42.63
N LEU A 394 18.78 15.18 42.26
CA LEU A 394 18.52 16.44 42.98
C LEU A 394 18.18 16.22 44.47
N PRO A 395 17.37 15.20 44.86
CA PRO A 395 17.10 14.89 46.26
C PRO A 395 18.34 14.59 47.09
N ILE A 396 19.34 13.92 46.49
CA ILE A 396 20.59 13.54 47.17
C ILE A 396 21.33 14.79 47.65
N PHE A 397 21.37 15.85 46.84
CA PHE A 397 22.03 17.10 47.20
C PHE A 397 21.24 17.95 48.20
N SER A 398 19.90 17.87 48.17
CA SER A 398 19.05 18.59 49.14
C SER A 398 18.95 17.90 50.51
N MET A 399 19.34 16.63 50.59
CA MET A 399 19.31 15.83 51.80
C MET A 399 20.66 15.82 52.54
N GLU A 400 21.67 16.56 52.07
CA GLU A 400 22.83 16.88 52.92
C GLU A 400 22.35 17.73 54.10
N PRO A 401 22.54 17.27 55.35
CA PRO A 401 22.12 18.04 56.50
C PRO A 401 22.89 19.35 56.47
N SER A 402 22.18 20.48 56.53
CA SER A 402 22.80 21.74 56.89
C SER A 402 23.46 21.53 58.25
N SER A 403 24.77 21.31 58.24
CA SER A 403 25.62 21.27 59.42
C SER A 403 25.67 22.69 60.00
N GLY A 404 24.65 22.99 60.81
CA GLY A 404 24.55 24.16 61.68
C GLY A 404 24.51 23.72 63.12
#